data_AF-A0A442M8S0-F1
#
_entry.id   AF-A0A442M8S0-F1
#
_cell.length_a   1.000
_cell.length_b   1.000
_cell.length_c   1.000
_cell.angle_alpha   90.00
_cell.angle_beta   90.00
_cell.angle_gamma   90.00
#
_symmetry.space_group_name_H-M   'P 1'
#
loop_
_entity.id
_entity.type
_entity.pdbx_description
1 polymer ?
#
loop_
_entity_poly.entity_id
_entity_poly.type
_entity_poly.pdbx_seq_one_letter_code
_entity_poly.pdbx_strand_id
1 'polypeptide(L)'
;MAFYEIDRVYGGPEECGWWYDTGRLVRIWCTFKAEERACAVARRANRLLERLQQYRPEVGSIIYSGGRHSVAVYEDFAPKFYPEVRPPYE
;
A
#
# COMPACT_ATOMS: atom_id res chain seq x y z
N MET A 1 -9.49 -7.11 5.77
CA MET A 1 -9.06 -5.72 5.51
C MET A 1 -7.84 -5.41 6.35
N ALA A 2 -6.77 -4.99 5.69
CA ALA A 2 -5.46 -4.82 6.28
C ALA A 2 -4.90 -3.43 5.96
N PHE A 3 -4.19 -2.87 6.94
CA PHE A 3 -3.44 -1.62 6.81
C PHE A 3 -1.99 -1.95 6.47
N TYR A 4 -1.48 -1.26 5.46
CA TYR A 4 -0.09 -1.34 5.03
C TYR A 4 0.56 0.03 5.15
N GLU A 5 1.81 0.04 5.54
CA GLU A 5 2.70 1.18 5.29
C GLU A 5 3.23 1.03 3.87
N ILE A 6 3.03 2.07 3.05
CA ILE A 6 3.40 2.06 1.63
C ILE A 6 4.75 2.72 1.42
N ASP A 7 5.53 2.14 0.53
CA ASP A 7 6.84 2.66 0.15
C ASP A 7 7.11 2.36 -1.32
N ARG A 8 8.17 2.94 -1.88
CA ARG A 8 8.60 2.72 -3.26
C ARG A 8 10.06 2.32 -3.28
N VAL A 9 10.33 1.20 -3.93
CA VAL A 9 11.68 0.60 -3.99
C VAL A 9 12.22 0.67 -5.41
N TYR A 10 13.52 0.92 -5.51
CA TYR A 10 14.23 0.94 -6.78
C TYR A 10 14.27 -0.46 -7.38
N GLY A 11 13.79 -0.58 -8.61
CA GLY A 11 13.67 -1.83 -9.34
C GLY A 11 14.95 -2.25 -10.07
N GLY A 12 15.67 -1.27 -10.61
CA GLY A 12 16.90 -1.48 -11.38
C GLY A 12 17.21 -0.32 -12.32
N PRO A 13 18.35 -0.36 -13.03
CA PRO A 13 18.85 0.72 -13.88
C PRO A 13 18.22 0.78 -15.28
N GLU A 14 17.30 -0.11 -15.60
CA GLU A 14 16.58 -0.12 -16.87
C GLU A 14 15.74 1.17 -17.05
N GLU A 15 15.66 1.69 -18.29
CA GLU A 15 14.98 2.94 -18.70
C GLU A 15 15.04 4.11 -17.69
N CYS A 16 16.24 4.65 -17.48
CA CYS A 16 16.47 5.77 -16.56
C CYS A 16 16.18 5.45 -15.08
N GLY A 17 16.08 4.17 -14.75
CA GLY A 17 15.77 3.70 -13.40
C GLY A 17 14.27 3.60 -13.18
N TRP A 18 13.80 2.40 -12.85
CA TRP A 18 12.40 2.16 -12.56
C TRP A 18 12.18 1.89 -11.08
N TRP A 19 10.95 2.09 -10.64
CA TRP A 19 10.55 1.93 -9.25
C TRP A 19 9.24 1.17 -9.18
N TYR A 20 9.05 0.41 -8.11
CA TYR A 20 7.81 -0.30 -7.85
C TYR A 20 7.29 -0.01 -6.46
N ASP A 21 5.96 0.01 -6.35
CA ASP A 21 5.30 0.23 -5.08
C ASP A 21 5.35 -1.03 -4.22
N THR A 22 5.57 -0.83 -2.94
CA THR A 22 5.67 -1.88 -1.93
C THR A 22 4.76 -1.55 -0.75
N GLY A 23 4.39 -2.56 0.02
CA GLY A 23 3.64 -2.38 1.23
C GLY A 23 4.04 -3.37 2.30
N ARG A 24 4.24 -2.87 3.52
CA ARG A 24 4.48 -3.67 4.72
C ARG A 24 3.22 -3.74 5.56
N LEU A 25 2.77 -4.95 5.90
CA LEU A 25 1.60 -5.15 6.74
C LEU A 25 1.84 -4.55 8.14
N VAL A 26 1.03 -3.56 8.49
CA VAL A 26 1.03 -2.93 9.82
C VAL A 26 0.07 -3.68 10.73
N ARG A 27 -1.17 -3.90 10.28
CA ARG A 27 -2.21 -4.54 11.07
C ARG A 27 -3.39 -5.05 10.23
N ILE A 28 -3.93 -6.20 10.61
CA ILE A 28 -5.27 -6.65 10.18
C ILE A 28 -6.32 -6.02 11.11
N TRP A 29 -7.26 -5.27 10.55
CA TRP A 29 -8.27 -4.55 11.34
C TRP A 29 -9.55 -5.36 11.53
N CYS A 30 -10.11 -5.91 10.45
CA CYS A 30 -11.28 -6.78 10.51
C CYS A 30 -11.42 -7.66 9.27
N THR A 31 -12.31 -8.65 9.37
CA THR A 31 -12.74 -9.52 8.28
C THR A 31 -14.19 -9.23 7.91
N PHE A 32 -14.56 -9.51 6.67
CA PHE A 32 -15.89 -9.33 6.13
C PHE A 32 -16.35 -10.64 5.50
N LYS A 33 -17.66 -10.91 5.55
CA LYS A 33 -18.26 -12.05 4.83
C LYS A 33 -18.67 -11.72 3.39
N ALA A 34 -18.91 -10.45 3.11
CA ALA A 34 -19.34 -9.96 1.80
C ALA A 34 -18.26 -9.03 1.23
N GLU A 35 -17.84 -9.30 0.00
CA GLU A 35 -16.77 -8.58 -0.68
C GLU A 35 -17.14 -7.12 -0.90
N GLU A 36 -18.38 -6.83 -1.31
CA GLU A 36 -18.84 -5.47 -1.60
C GLU A 36 -18.74 -4.59 -0.36
N ARG A 37 -19.04 -5.15 0.81
CA ARG A 37 -18.92 -4.45 2.09
C ARG A 37 -17.46 -4.19 2.44
N ALA A 38 -16.57 -5.17 2.20
CA ALA A 38 -15.14 -5.00 2.41
C ALA A 38 -14.58 -3.87 1.54
N CYS A 39 -14.91 -3.90 0.25
CA CYS A 39 -14.52 -2.89 -0.73
C CYS A 39 -15.07 -1.50 -0.38
N ALA A 40 -16.33 -1.39 0.04
CA ALA A 40 -16.92 -0.11 0.44
C ALA A 40 -16.23 0.50 1.66
N VAL A 41 -15.92 -0.31 2.67
CA VAL A 41 -15.22 0.15 3.89
C VAL A 41 -13.76 0.50 3.58
N ALA A 42 -13.06 -0.32 2.78
CA ALA A 42 -11.69 -0.03 2.37
C ALA A 42 -11.59 1.28 1.58
N ARG A 43 -12.49 1.52 0.61
CA ARG A 43 -12.56 2.80 -0.12
C ARG A 43 -12.80 3.98 0.82
N ARG A 44 -13.69 3.84 1.80
CA ARG A 44 -13.94 4.89 2.80
C ARG A 44 -12.71 5.14 3.68
N ALA A 45 -12.02 4.07 4.10
CA ALA A 45 -10.81 4.17 4.91
C ALA A 45 -9.68 4.85 4.14
N ASN A 46 -9.46 4.50 2.86
CA ASN A 46 -8.46 5.15 2.01
C ASN A 46 -8.75 6.65 1.83
N ARG A 47 -10.00 7.06 1.57
CA ARG A 47 -10.37 8.49 1.52
C ARG A 47 -10.09 9.24 2.83
N LEU A 48 -10.26 8.59 3.97
CA LEU A 48 -9.94 9.19 5.26
C LEU A 48 -8.42 9.29 5.45
N LEU A 49 -7.68 8.25 5.08
CA LEU A 49 -6.23 8.21 5.11
C LEU A 49 -5.59 9.28 4.22
N GLU A 50 -6.14 9.54 3.03
CA GLU A 50 -5.70 10.64 2.16
C GLU A 50 -5.77 11.98 2.89
N ARG A 51 -6.90 12.25 3.56
CA ARG A 51 -7.07 13.49 4.34
C ARG A 51 -6.14 13.58 5.54
N LEU A 52 -6.01 12.49 6.30
CA LEU A 52 -5.15 12.43 7.49
C LEU A 52 -3.66 12.59 7.14
N GLN A 53 -3.27 12.16 5.95
CA GLN A 53 -1.88 12.12 5.50
C GLN A 53 -1.56 13.21 4.48
N GLN A 54 -2.45 14.20 4.28
CA GLN A 54 -2.31 15.25 3.27
C GLN A 54 -1.03 16.09 3.43
N TYR A 55 -0.54 16.23 4.67
CA TYR A 55 0.69 16.98 4.97
C TYR A 55 1.96 16.10 4.94
N ARG A 56 1.81 14.78 4.71
CA ARG A 56 2.97 13.90 4.55
C ARG A 56 3.48 13.97 3.11
N PRO A 57 4.81 13.98 2.89
CA PRO A 57 5.37 13.87 1.56
C PRO A 57 4.79 12.68 0.80
N GLU A 58 4.67 12.82 -0.50
CA GLU A 58 4.32 11.70 -1.38
C GLU A 58 5.44 10.67 -1.40
N VAL A 59 5.09 9.40 -1.62
CA VAL A 59 6.03 8.28 -1.58
C VAL A 59 7.18 8.46 -2.59
N GLY A 60 6.91 9.09 -3.74
CA GLY A 60 7.93 9.37 -4.76
C GLY A 60 8.84 10.58 -4.46
N SER A 61 8.65 11.26 -3.33
CA SER A 61 9.42 12.46 -2.99
C SER A 61 10.77 12.11 -2.35
N ILE A 62 11.83 12.87 -2.68
CA ILE A 62 13.17 12.70 -2.09
C ILE A 62 13.16 12.92 -0.56
N ILE A 63 12.24 13.75 -0.05
CA ILE A 63 12.10 14.00 1.39
C ILE A 63 11.16 13.02 2.08
N TYR A 64 10.66 12.00 1.37
CA TYR A 64 9.84 10.95 1.97
C TYR A 64 10.67 10.12 2.94
N SER A 65 10.11 9.86 4.12
CA SER A 65 10.78 9.11 5.21
C SER A 65 9.86 8.05 5.82
N GLY A 66 8.85 7.61 5.07
CA GLY A 66 7.86 6.64 5.52
C GLY A 66 6.57 7.25 6.08
N GLY A 67 5.73 6.40 6.65
CA GLY A 67 4.52 6.80 7.35
C GLY A 67 3.30 7.09 6.47
N ARG A 68 3.36 6.89 5.15
CA ARG A 68 2.12 6.80 4.37
C ARG A 68 1.53 5.40 4.48
N HIS A 69 0.21 5.34 4.60
CA HIS A 69 -0.53 4.11 4.77
C HIS A 69 -1.65 3.97 3.75
N SER A 70 -1.93 2.73 3.38
CA SER A 70 -3.06 2.33 2.55
C SER A 70 -3.83 1.18 3.21
N VAL A 71 -5.07 1.00 2.76
CA VAL A 71 -5.91 -0.14 3.12
C VAL A 71 -6.15 -0.99 1.90
N ALA A 72 -5.90 -2.29 2.06
CA ALA A 72 -6.17 -3.30 1.05
C ALA A 72 -7.07 -4.41 1.61
N VAL A 73 -7.83 -5.03 0.70
CA VAL A 73 -8.66 -6.21 0.97
C VAL A 73 -8.01 -7.39 0.26
N TYR A 74 -7.95 -8.51 0.96
CA TYR A 74 -7.42 -9.77 0.45
C TYR A 74 -8.43 -10.86 0.76
N GLU A 75 -8.52 -11.82 -0.16
CA GLU A 75 -9.14 -13.12 0.09
C GLU A 75 -8.18 -13.97 0.93
N ASP A 76 -8.73 -14.77 1.85
CA ASP A 76 -8.01 -15.64 2.79
C ASP A 76 -7.04 -14.94 3.76
N PHE A 77 -5.87 -14.53 3.28
CA PHE A 77 -4.80 -13.99 4.10
C PHE A 77 -4.17 -12.73 3.49
N ALA A 78 -3.94 -11.73 4.34
CA ALA A 78 -3.22 -10.51 3.96
C ALA A 78 -1.70 -10.75 4.03
N PRO A 79 -0.95 -10.68 2.92
CA PRO A 79 0.48 -10.96 2.92
C PRO A 79 1.24 -10.00 3.85
N LYS A 80 2.33 -10.47 4.45
CA LYS A 80 3.15 -9.62 5.35
C LYS A 80 3.81 -8.47 4.59
N PHE A 81 4.14 -8.70 3.32
CA PHE A 81 4.76 -7.75 2.42
C PHE A 81 4.21 -7.95 1.01
N TYR A 82 4.00 -6.87 0.27
CA TYR A 82 3.74 -6.94 -1.16
C TYR A 82 4.67 -5.99 -1.92
N PRO A 83 5.02 -6.31 -3.18
CA PRO A 83 4.91 -7.65 -3.76
C PRO A 83 5.85 -8.63 -3.04
N GLU A 84 5.50 -9.92 -3.00
CA GLU A 84 6.34 -10.94 -2.34
C GLU A 84 7.64 -11.19 -3.10
N VAL A 85 7.57 -11.09 -4.43
CA VAL A 85 8.69 -11.20 -5.35
C VAL A 85 8.82 -9.89 -6.08
N ARG A 86 10.05 -9.40 -6.24
CA ARG A 86 10.32 -8.21 -7.04
C ARG A 86 9.75 -8.40 -8.45
N PRO A 87 8.90 -7.48 -8.94
CA PRO A 87 8.34 -7.60 -10.28
C PRO A 87 9.47 -7.59 -11.33
N PRO A 88 9.30 -8.29 -12.46
CA PRO A 88 10.20 -8.12 -13.58
C PRO A 88 10.08 -6.70 -14.13
N TYR A 89 11.14 -6.24 -14.77
CA TYR A 89 11.07 -5.07 -15.63
C TYR A 89 10.21 -5.41 -16.86
N GLU A 90 9.25 -4.54 -17.22
CA GLU A 90 8.40 -4.67 -18.43
C GLU A 90 8.89 -3.76 -19.55
#